data_AF-A0A6A6S5U4-F1
#
_entry.id   AF-A0A6A6S5U4-F1
#
_cell.length_a   1.000
_cell.length_b   1.000
_cell.length_c   1.000
_cell.angle_alpha   90.00
_cell.angle_beta   90.00
_cell.angle_gamma   90.00
#
_symmetry.space_group_name_H-M   'P 1'
#
loop_
_entity.id
_entity.type
_entity.pdbx_description
1 polymer ?
#
loop_
_entity_poly.entity_id
_entity_poly.type
_entity_poly.pdbx_seq_one_letter_code
_entity_poly.pdbx_strand_id
1 'polypeptide(L)'
;MVFIATDIDQSWEWPPLFGKITEAYSMRNFWSKFWHRLVYKSFNFHSSVISRTILRILQGTAFSRILNNCLVFVLSAVMHATVTWRYGGGCAWGRSMLFWCVQPLAFVLEGIVQVYWRRVRKNELVWVKPGILMGFERIVGYAWVVGWLMWTAPRDAFITANCAV
;
A
#
# COMPACT_ATOMS: atom_id res chain seq x y z
N MET A 1 -11.96 -21.46 -3.70
CA MET A 1 -12.03 -22.61 -4.64
C MET A 1 -13.39 -23.29 -4.62
N VAL A 2 -14.04 -23.48 -3.45
CA VAL A 2 -15.43 -23.99 -3.38
C VAL A 2 -16.40 -23.18 -4.26
N PHE A 3 -16.43 -21.85 -4.14
CA PHE A 3 -17.34 -21.01 -4.93
C PHE A 3 -17.10 -21.01 -6.45
N ILE A 4 -15.87 -21.24 -6.89
CA ILE A 4 -15.52 -21.39 -8.32
C ILE A 4 -15.96 -22.77 -8.81
N ALA A 5 -15.79 -23.81 -7.98
CA ALA A 5 -16.20 -25.17 -8.31
C ALA A 5 -17.73 -25.34 -8.38
N THR A 6 -18.48 -24.48 -7.70
CA THR A 6 -19.95 -24.45 -7.72
C THR A 6 -20.52 -23.44 -8.73
N ASP A 7 -19.70 -22.84 -9.59
CA ASP A 7 -20.09 -21.79 -10.56
C ASP A 7 -20.83 -20.58 -9.95
N ILE A 8 -20.63 -20.32 -8.65
CA ILE A 8 -21.18 -19.11 -8.00
C ILE A 8 -20.33 -17.91 -8.39
N ASP A 9 -19.01 -18.08 -8.42
CA ASP A 9 -18.04 -17.04 -8.77
C ASP A 9 -17.17 -17.46 -9.95
N GLN A 10 -16.79 -16.48 -10.76
CA GLN A 10 -15.85 -16.65 -11.84
C GLN A 10 -14.40 -16.62 -11.32
N SER A 11 -13.50 -17.32 -12.01
CA SER A 11 -12.08 -17.41 -11.61
C SER A 11 -11.36 -16.06 -11.52
N TRP A 12 -11.76 -15.08 -12.34
CA TRP A 12 -11.18 -13.73 -12.36
C TRP A 12 -11.65 -12.85 -11.19
N GLU A 13 -12.73 -13.23 -10.50
CA GLU A 13 -13.24 -12.52 -9.31
C GLU A 13 -12.38 -12.79 -8.07
N TRP A 14 -11.64 -13.91 -8.09
CA TRP A 14 -10.72 -14.34 -7.05
C TRP A 14 -9.27 -14.32 -7.52
N PRO A 15 -8.70 -13.13 -7.81
CA PRO A 15 -7.28 -13.04 -8.13
C PRO A 15 -6.43 -13.57 -6.96
N PRO A 16 -5.20 -14.03 -7.25
CA PRO A 16 -4.25 -14.42 -6.21
C PRO A 16 -4.13 -13.34 -5.14
N LEU A 17 -4.13 -13.76 -3.86
CA LEU A 17 -4.06 -12.85 -2.71
C LEU A 17 -2.82 -11.95 -2.78
N PHE A 18 -1.70 -12.54 -3.23
CA PHE A 18 -0.46 -11.84 -3.49
C PHE A 18 -0.15 -11.81 -4.99
N GLY A 19 0.39 -10.68 -5.46
CA GLY A 19 0.85 -10.53 -6.84
C GLY A 19 2.30 -10.97 -7.05
N LYS A 20 2.90 -10.51 -8.15
CA LYS A 20 4.30 -10.83 -8.47
C LYS A 20 5.24 -9.97 -7.61
N ILE A 21 6.09 -10.60 -6.81
CA ILE A 21 7.11 -9.91 -6.01
C ILE A 21 8.10 -9.12 -6.88
N THR A 22 8.28 -9.53 -8.14
CA THR A 22 9.11 -8.85 -9.14
C THR A 22 8.62 -7.44 -9.49
N GLU A 23 7.38 -7.08 -9.11
CA GLU A 23 6.84 -5.73 -9.28
C GLU A 23 6.93 -4.88 -8.02
N ALA A 24 7.26 -5.46 -6.86
CA ALA A 24 7.21 -4.82 -5.54
C ALA A 24 8.43 -3.93 -5.21
N TYR A 25 9.01 -3.27 -6.21
CA TYR A 25 10.18 -2.38 -6.05
C TYR A 25 9.78 -0.92 -5.74
N SER A 26 8.52 -0.66 -5.39
CA SER A 26 8.07 0.65 -4.92
C SER A 26 6.97 0.43 -3.89
N MET A 27 6.81 1.34 -2.93
CA MET A 27 5.78 1.20 -1.91
C MET A 27 4.39 1.19 -2.56
N ARG A 28 4.19 1.99 -3.62
CA ARG A 28 2.92 1.97 -4.36
C ARG A 28 2.66 0.60 -4.99
N ASN A 29 3.66 -0.02 -5.61
CA ASN A 29 3.49 -1.34 -6.22
C ASN A 29 3.35 -2.44 -5.16
N PHE A 30 4.10 -2.34 -4.06
CA PHE A 30 3.99 -3.26 -2.94
C PHE A 30 2.53 -3.33 -2.47
N TRP A 31 1.90 -2.20 -2.16
CA TRP A 31 0.53 -2.18 -1.63
C TRP A 31 -0.57 -2.41 -2.67
N SER A 32 -0.39 -1.99 -3.93
CA SER A 32 -1.45 -2.09 -4.96
C SER A 32 -1.36 -3.35 -5.82
N LYS A 33 -0.16 -3.87 -6.05
CA LYS A 33 0.08 -5.02 -6.94
C LYS A 33 0.46 -6.28 -6.19
N PHE A 34 1.21 -6.18 -5.10
CA PHE A 34 1.74 -7.36 -4.41
C PHE A 34 0.90 -7.75 -3.18
N TRP A 35 0.64 -6.83 -2.25
CA TRP A 35 0.03 -7.12 -0.95
C TRP A 35 -1.50 -7.19 -1.00
N HIS A 36 -2.08 -8.22 -0.37
CA HIS A 36 -3.53 -8.41 -0.12
C HIS A 36 -4.47 -7.76 -1.16
N ARG A 37 -4.39 -8.20 -2.42
CA ARG A 37 -5.04 -7.53 -3.55
C ARG A 37 -6.57 -7.49 -3.44
N LEU A 38 -7.18 -8.52 -2.85
CA LEU A 38 -8.63 -8.57 -2.60
C LEU A 38 -9.07 -7.46 -1.63
N VAL A 39 -8.34 -7.33 -0.51
CA VAL A 39 -8.60 -6.30 0.50
C VAL A 39 -8.38 -4.91 -0.08
N TYR A 40 -7.31 -4.73 -0.86
CA TYR A 40 -7.03 -3.47 -1.56
C TYR A 40 -8.18 -3.09 -2.51
N LYS A 41 -8.69 -4.03 -3.33
CA LYS A 41 -9.82 -3.77 -4.24
C LYS A 41 -11.06 -3.30 -3.47
N SER A 42 -11.39 -3.99 -2.37
CA SER A 42 -12.52 -3.62 -1.51
C SER A 42 -12.35 -2.23 -0.90
N PHE A 43 -11.23 -1.94 -0.23
CA PHE A 43 -11.04 -0.62 0.37
C PHE A 43 -10.93 0.49 -0.65
N ASN A 44 -10.34 0.25 -1.81
CA ASN A 44 -10.28 1.24 -2.89
C ASN A 44 -11.66 1.59 -3.43
N PHE A 45 -12.57 0.61 -3.54
CA PHE A 45 -13.96 0.87 -3.88
C PHE A 45 -14.64 1.76 -2.82
N HIS A 46 -14.57 1.41 -1.54
CA HIS A 46 -15.17 2.19 -0.46
C HIS A 46 -14.60 3.60 -0.39
N SER A 47 -13.28 3.74 -0.49
CA SER A 47 -12.57 5.02 -0.56
C SER A 47 -13.08 5.87 -1.72
N SER A 48 -13.23 5.28 -2.90
CA SER A 48 -13.73 6.00 -4.08
C SER A 48 -15.16 6.49 -3.88
N VAL A 49 -16.02 5.68 -3.25
CA VAL A 49 -17.40 6.08 -2.93
C VAL A 49 -17.40 7.22 -1.92
N ILE A 50 -16.60 7.14 -0.85
CA ILE A 50 -16.47 8.22 0.14
C ILE A 50 -15.96 9.50 -0.52
N SER A 51 -14.89 9.41 -1.30
CA SER A 51 -14.28 10.56 -1.98
C SER A 51 -15.25 11.24 -2.96
N ARG A 52 -15.98 10.45 -3.74
CA ARG A 52 -16.89 10.97 -4.78
C ARG A 52 -18.22 11.45 -4.20
N THR A 53 -18.84 10.66 -3.33
CA THR A 53 -20.23 10.87 -2.90
C THR A 53 -20.32 11.74 -1.65
N ILE A 54 -19.43 11.50 -0.67
CA ILE A 54 -19.45 12.23 0.61
C ILE A 54 -18.66 13.52 0.48
N LEU A 55 -17.41 13.43 0.01
CA LEU A 55 -16.51 14.58 -0.06
C LEU A 55 -16.65 15.38 -1.36
N ARG A 56 -17.42 14.89 -2.35
CA ARG A 56 -17.68 15.53 -3.65
C ARG A 56 -16.40 15.97 -4.38
N ILE A 57 -15.32 15.21 -4.24
CA ILE A 57 -14.03 15.52 -4.86
C ILE A 57 -14.03 15.12 -6.34
N LEU A 58 -13.48 16.01 -7.18
CA LEU A 58 -13.26 15.73 -8.61
C LEU A 58 -12.25 14.60 -8.79
N GLN A 59 -12.72 13.52 -9.42
CA GLN A 59 -11.92 12.33 -9.67
C GLN A 59 -10.92 12.56 -10.82
N GLY A 60 -9.81 11.81 -10.81
CA GLY A 60 -8.76 11.91 -11.83
C GLY A 60 -7.65 12.93 -11.56
N THR A 61 -7.80 13.79 -10.54
CA THR A 61 -6.76 14.73 -10.13
C THR A 61 -5.62 14.06 -9.34
N ALA A 62 -4.47 14.73 -9.20
CA ALA A 62 -3.40 14.26 -8.31
C ALA A 62 -3.85 14.24 -6.84
N PHE A 63 -4.62 15.25 -6.44
CA PHE A 63 -5.20 15.36 -5.10
C PHE A 63 -6.15 14.20 -4.79
N SER A 64 -7.10 13.88 -5.68
CA SER A 64 -8.04 12.77 -5.43
C SER A 64 -7.35 11.41 -5.34
N ARG A 65 -6.24 11.22 -6.05
CA ARG A 65 -5.39 10.01 -5.91
C ARG A 65 -4.71 9.93 -4.56
N ILE A 66 -4.15 11.04 -4.04
CA ILE A 66 -3.52 11.07 -2.72
C ILE A 66 -4.58 10.85 -1.64
N LEU A 67 -5.71 11.56 -1.73
CA LEU A 67 -6.83 11.41 -0.81
C LEU A 67 -7.36 9.98 -0.78
N ASN A 68 -7.57 9.35 -1.94
CA ASN A 68 -8.02 7.96 -1.99
C ASN A 68 -7.00 7.02 -1.33
N ASN A 69 -5.70 7.21 -1.59
CA ASN A 69 -4.68 6.41 -0.90
C ASN A 69 -4.76 6.59 0.62
N CYS A 70 -4.89 7.82 1.12
CA CYS A 70 -5.05 8.07 2.56
C CYS A 70 -6.30 7.40 3.13
N LEU A 71 -7.44 7.52 2.45
CA LEU A 71 -8.70 6.90 2.86
C LEU A 71 -8.62 5.38 2.91
N VAL A 72 -8.00 4.73 1.89
CA VAL A 72 -7.76 3.28 1.90
C VAL A 72 -6.97 2.84 3.13
N PHE A 73 -5.91 3.57 3.48
CA PHE A 73 -5.10 3.24 4.65
C PHE A 73 -5.80 3.53 5.98
N VAL A 74 -6.65 4.57 6.05
CA VAL A 74 -7.48 4.83 7.23
C VAL A 74 -8.53 3.73 7.42
N LEU A 75 -9.21 3.30 6.35
CA LEU A 75 -10.16 2.17 6.41
C LEU A 75 -9.45 0.89 6.86
N SER A 76 -8.24 0.64 6.34
CA SER A 76 -7.40 -0.47 6.77
C SER A 76 -6.99 -0.36 8.25
N ALA A 77 -6.62 0.84 8.70
CA ALA A 77 -6.25 1.11 10.10
C ALA A 77 -7.40 0.77 11.06
N VAL A 78 -8.61 1.22 10.74
CA VAL A 78 -9.81 0.95 11.54
C VAL A 78 -10.12 -0.54 11.57
N MET A 79 -10.06 -1.23 10.42
CA MET A 79 -10.30 -2.67 10.35
C MET A 79 -9.29 -3.44 11.21
N HIS A 80 -7.99 -3.18 11.06
CA HIS A 80 -6.95 -3.86 11.83
C HIS A 80 -7.07 -3.57 13.34
N ALA A 81 -7.30 -2.33 13.74
CA ALA A 81 -7.49 -1.99 15.15
C ALA A 81 -8.73 -2.70 15.73
N THR A 82 -9.83 -2.73 14.97
CA THR A 82 -11.07 -3.42 15.35
C THR A 82 -10.84 -4.92 15.60
N VAL A 83 -10.14 -5.56 14.68
CA VAL A 83 -9.77 -6.98 14.82
C VAL A 83 -8.90 -7.18 16.06
N THR A 84 -7.82 -6.40 16.22
CA THR A 84 -6.91 -6.52 17.36
C THR A 84 -7.61 -6.36 18.71
N TRP A 85 -8.52 -5.39 18.85
CA TRP A 85 -9.30 -5.21 20.09
C TRP A 85 -10.25 -6.35 20.37
N ARG A 86 -10.90 -6.91 19.33
CA ARG A 86 -11.78 -8.07 19.50
C ARG A 86 -11.05 -9.32 19.99
N TYR A 87 -9.75 -9.42 19.69
CA TYR A 87 -8.88 -10.49 20.18
C TYR A 87 -8.16 -10.16 21.50
N GLY A 88 -8.59 -9.11 22.22
CA GLY A 88 -8.04 -8.75 23.54
C GLY A 88 -6.91 -7.73 23.51
N GLY A 89 -6.43 -7.32 22.33
CA GLY A 89 -5.34 -6.35 22.17
C GLY A 89 -5.75 -4.88 22.30
N GLY A 90 -6.69 -4.55 23.19
CA GLY A 90 -7.29 -3.21 23.25
C GLY A 90 -6.29 -2.08 23.51
N CYS A 91 -5.23 -2.34 24.28
CA CYS A 91 -4.17 -1.38 24.55
C CYS A 91 -3.35 -1.00 23.29
N ALA A 92 -3.38 -1.83 22.25
CA ALA A 92 -2.67 -1.61 20.99
C ALA A 92 -3.49 -0.81 19.97
N TRP A 93 -4.78 -0.51 20.22
CA TRP A 93 -5.70 0.11 19.26
C TRP A 93 -5.11 1.31 18.53
N GLY A 94 -4.82 2.39 19.26
CA GLY A 94 -4.35 3.64 18.66
C GLY A 94 -2.98 3.49 17.99
N ARG A 95 -2.10 2.68 18.58
CA ARG A 95 -0.74 2.50 18.05
C ARG A 95 -0.70 1.62 16.80
N SER A 96 -1.59 0.63 16.69
CA SER A 96 -1.72 -0.18 15.48
C SER A 96 -2.28 0.64 14.32
N MET A 97 -3.20 1.56 14.58
CA MET A 97 -3.67 2.51 13.58
C MET A 97 -2.53 3.38 13.01
N LEU A 98 -1.56 3.79 13.84
CA LEU A 98 -0.44 4.61 13.39
C LEU A 98 0.39 3.93 12.30
N PHE A 99 0.59 2.61 12.39
CA PHE A 99 1.32 1.85 11.36
C PHE A 99 0.65 1.95 9.98
N TRP A 100 -0.67 1.86 9.94
CA TRP A 100 -1.44 1.96 8.69
C TRP A 100 -1.48 3.40 8.18
N CYS A 101 -1.69 4.37 9.08
CA CYS A 101 -1.76 5.78 8.75
C CYS A 101 -0.42 6.38 8.28
N VAL A 102 0.73 5.78 8.62
CA VAL A 102 2.04 6.26 8.15
C VAL A 102 2.36 5.80 6.72
N GLN A 103 1.73 4.75 6.20
CA GLN A 103 2.06 4.20 4.88
C GLN A 103 1.92 5.20 3.71
N PRO A 104 0.88 6.07 3.65
CA PRO A 104 0.78 7.10 2.62
C PRO A 104 1.98 8.06 2.58
N LEU A 105 2.67 8.30 3.70
CA LEU A 105 3.87 9.14 3.76
C LEU A 105 4.97 8.57 2.87
N ALA A 106 5.11 7.24 2.84
CA ALA A 106 6.06 6.55 1.97
C ALA A 106 5.82 6.88 0.49
N PHE A 107 4.57 7.02 0.08
CA PHE A 107 4.22 7.36 -1.31
C PHE A 107 4.57 8.80 -1.66
N VAL A 108 4.44 9.72 -0.71
CA VAL A 108 4.79 11.12 -0.91
C VAL A 108 6.32 11.25 -1.02
N LEU A 109 7.07 10.66 -0.08
CA LEU A 109 8.53 10.64 -0.11
C LEU A 109 9.06 9.99 -1.39
N GLU A 110 8.57 8.80 -1.72
CA GLU A 110 8.92 8.11 -2.96
C GLU A 110 8.57 8.96 -4.20
N GLY A 111 7.40 9.60 -4.20
CA GLY A 111 6.96 10.47 -5.29
C GLY A 111 7.90 11.66 -5.51
N ILE A 112 8.34 12.31 -4.43
CA ILE A 112 9.31 13.41 -4.47
C ILE A 112 10.64 12.94 -5.06
N VAL A 113 11.20 11.86 -4.53
CA VAL A 113 12.46 11.27 -5.03
C VAL A 113 12.35 10.93 -6.52
N GLN A 114 11.25 10.30 -6.93
CA GLN A 114 11.02 9.96 -8.33
C GLN A 114 10.87 11.19 -9.25
N VAL A 115 10.34 12.32 -8.76
CA VAL A 115 10.29 13.57 -9.55
C VAL A 115 11.70 14.10 -9.82
N TYR A 116 12.55 14.17 -8.81
CA TYR A 116 13.94 14.62 -8.98
C TYR A 116 14.74 13.64 -9.83
N TRP A 117 14.61 12.35 -9.56
CA TRP A 117 15.30 11.30 -10.32
C TRP A 117 14.94 11.32 -11.81
N ARG A 118 13.67 11.53 -12.16
CA ARG A 118 13.25 11.66 -13.57
C ARG A 118 13.90 12.86 -14.28
N ARG A 119 14.20 13.94 -13.55
CA ARG A 119 14.91 15.10 -14.12
C ARG A 119 16.37 14.77 -14.39
N VAL A 120 17.07 14.20 -13.40
CA VAL A 120 18.48 13.77 -13.54
C VAL A 120 18.63 12.73 -14.65
N ARG A 121 17.76 11.71 -14.66
CA ARG A 121 17.74 10.67 -15.69
C ARG A 121 17.63 11.22 -17.11
N LYS A 122 16.78 12.24 -17.31
CA LYS A 122 16.56 12.87 -18.62
C LYS A 122 17.68 13.82 -19.04
N ASN A 123 18.36 14.46 -18.08
CA ASN A 123 19.33 15.50 -18.37
C ASN A 123 20.77 14.98 -18.41
N GLU A 124 21.11 14.04 -17.53
CA GLU A 124 22.51 13.65 -17.26
C GLU A 124 22.82 12.20 -17.67
N LEU A 125 21.82 11.31 -17.63
CA LEU A 125 22.01 9.86 -17.81
C LEU A 125 21.47 9.33 -19.15
N VAL A 126 21.23 10.20 -20.13
CA VAL A 126 20.72 9.82 -21.47
C VAL A 126 21.66 8.83 -22.18
N TRP A 127 22.97 8.94 -21.91
CA TRP A 127 24.02 8.09 -22.48
C TRP A 127 24.07 6.68 -21.87
N VAL A 128 23.42 6.45 -20.72
CA VAL A 128 23.45 5.17 -20.01
C VAL A 128 22.42 4.21 -20.61
N LYS A 129 22.81 2.95 -20.83
CA LYS A 129 21.92 1.91 -21.34
C LYS A 129 20.64 1.80 -20.48
N PRO A 130 19.44 1.86 -21.07
CA PRO A 130 18.18 1.84 -20.31
C PRO A 130 18.01 0.62 -19.39
N GLY A 131 18.52 -0.55 -19.80
CA GLY A 131 18.42 -1.77 -19.00
C GLY A 131 19.23 -1.73 -17.70
N ILE A 132 20.42 -1.13 -17.73
CA ILE A 132 21.28 -0.98 -16.53
C ILE A 132 20.59 -0.04 -15.54
N LEU A 133 20.08 1.09 -16.05
CA LEU A 133 19.39 2.07 -15.23
C LEU A 133 18.12 1.49 -14.59
N MET A 134 17.34 0.72 -15.35
CA MET A 134 16.14 0.06 -14.85
C MET A 134 16.47 -1.01 -13.78
N GLY A 135 17.57 -1.75 -13.95
CA GLY A 135 18.06 -2.69 -12.94
C GLY A 135 18.43 -1.98 -11.64
N PHE A 136 19.20 -0.89 -11.74
CA PHE A 136 19.57 -0.05 -10.59
C PHE A 136 18.34 0.53 -9.88
N GLU A 137 17.40 1.12 -10.64
CA GLU A 137 16.14 1.67 -10.11
C GLU A 137 15.35 0.62 -9.33
N ARG A 138 15.29 -0.63 -9.83
CA ARG A 138 14.62 -1.73 -9.13
C ARG A 138 15.34 -2.12 -7.84
N ILE A 139 16.66 -2.23 -7.84
CA ILE A 139 17.44 -2.59 -6.65
C ILE A 139 17.25 -1.53 -5.56
N VAL A 140 17.41 -0.25 -5.90
CA VAL A 140 17.17 0.87 -4.97
C VAL A 140 15.73 0.86 -4.48
N GLY A 141 14.78 0.61 -5.37
CA GLY A 141 13.37 0.50 -5.05
C GLY A 141 13.06 -0.63 -4.05
N TYR A 142 13.64 -1.81 -4.24
CA TYR A 142 13.52 -2.92 -3.28
C TYR A 142 14.14 -2.59 -1.93
N ALA A 143 15.34 -1.99 -1.91
CA ALA A 143 15.98 -1.56 -0.67
C ALA A 143 15.12 -0.54 0.07
N TRP A 144 14.50 0.41 -0.64
CA TRP A 144 13.54 1.35 -0.08
C TRP A 144 12.32 0.66 0.53
N VAL A 145 11.69 -0.27 -0.20
CA VAL A 145 10.50 -0.99 0.27
C VAL A 145 10.81 -1.81 1.52
N VAL A 146 11.90 -2.59 1.49
CA VAL A 146 12.33 -3.40 2.63
C VAL A 146 12.69 -2.50 3.80
N GLY A 147 13.48 -1.44 3.59
CA GLY A 147 13.86 -0.51 4.65
C GLY A 147 12.64 0.16 5.32
N TRP A 148 11.66 0.60 4.53
CA TRP A 148 10.43 1.19 5.06
C TRP A 148 9.60 0.19 5.87
N LEU A 149 9.42 -1.03 5.37
CA LEU A 149 8.67 -2.07 6.07
C LEU A 149 9.40 -2.55 7.33
N MET A 150 10.72 -2.68 7.29
CA MET A 150 11.53 -3.00 8.47
C MET A 150 11.51 -1.89 9.52
N TRP A 151 11.35 -0.63 9.13
CA TRP A 151 11.16 0.45 10.08
C TRP A 151 9.77 0.44 10.73
N THR A 152 8.73 0.18 9.94
CA THR A 152 7.34 0.37 10.35
C THR A 152 6.72 -0.88 10.97
N ALA A 153 6.92 -2.06 10.38
CA ALA A 153 6.23 -3.30 10.79
C ALA A 153 6.63 -3.82 12.18
N PRO A 154 7.92 -3.82 12.59
CA PRO A 154 8.28 -4.28 13.94
C PRO A 154 7.67 -3.45 15.05
N ARG A 155 7.43 -2.15 14.80
CA ARG A 155 6.80 -1.26 15.79
C ARG A 155 5.38 -1.73 16.09
N ASP A 156 4.59 -2.04 15.07
CA ASP A 156 3.22 -2.57 15.23
C ASP A 156 3.22 -3.97 15.85
N ALA A 157 4.07 -4.87 15.33
CA ALA A 157 4.16 -6.24 15.80
C ALA A 157 4.55 -6.33 17.28
N PHE A 158 5.55 -5.55 17.72
CA PHE A 158 5.99 -5.53 19.12
C PHE A 158 4.88 -5.06 20.07
N ILE A 159 4.14 -4.02 19.69
CA ILE A 159 3.06 -3.48 20.53
C ILE A 159 1.93 -4.49 20.63
N THR A 160 1.55 -5.10 19.51
CA THR A 160 0.47 -6.09 19.48
C THR A 160 0.83 -7.34 20.30
N ALA A 161 2.08 -7.81 20.20
CA ALA A 161 2.56 -8.99 20.94
C ALA A 161 2.69 -8.75 22.45
N ASN A 162 3.01 -7.53 22.88
CA ASN A 162 3.18 -7.18 24.30
C ASN A 162 1.92 -6.53 24.90
N CYS A 163 0.82 -6.45 24.15
CA CYS A 163 -0.45 -6.03 24.69
C CYS A 163 -1.03 -7.18 25.50
N ALA A 164 -0.83 -7.14 26.83
CA ALA A 164 -1.48 -8.08 27.73
C ALA A 164 -3.00 -7.93 27.64
N VAL A 165 -3.69 -9.07 27.58
CA VAL A 165 -5.17 -9.17 27.62
C VAL A 165 -5.67 -8.85 29.02
#